data_AF-A0A2P7T9E5-F1
#
_entry.id   AF-A0A2P7T9E5-F1
#
_cell.length_a   1.000
_cell.length_b   1.000
_cell.length_c   1.000
_cell.angle_alpha   90.00
_cell.angle_beta   90.00
_cell.angle_gamma   90.00
#
_symmetry.space_group_name_H-M   'P 1'
#
loop_
_entity.id
_entity.type
_entity.pdbx_description
1 polymer ?
#
loop_
_entity_poly.entity_id
_entity_poly.type
_entity_poly.pdbx_seq_one_letter_code
_entity_poly.pdbx_strand_id
1 'polypeptide(L)'
;MKRITSYLLFLFLTFISATAQQHGTLPHQLTPQERSLMPQYLEQVRNSGNRSGITTPPASPVRTAAEWEEADALCITWTSYTQILREIVRYAKEECTVYIICSNPATVQSYLTAGGVTVDASIVFITAPYNSIWMRDYGPEAGYTNDV
;
A
#
# COMPACT_ATOMS: atom_id res chain seq x y z
N MET A 1 10.18 49.81 -4.75
CA MET A 1 9.94 48.59 -5.56
C MET A 1 10.44 47.31 -4.88
N LYS A 2 11.70 47.20 -4.45
CA LYS A 2 12.27 45.99 -3.80
C LYS A 2 11.48 45.46 -2.59
N ARG A 3 10.95 46.35 -1.74
CA ARG A 3 10.15 45.98 -0.56
C ARG A 3 8.79 45.36 -0.94
N ILE A 4 8.12 45.90 -1.95
CA ILE A 4 6.82 45.40 -2.44
C ILE A 4 6.99 44.01 -3.08
N THR A 5 8.05 43.80 -3.87
CA THR A 5 8.41 42.48 -4.41
C THR A 5 8.73 41.45 -3.32
N SER A 6 9.37 41.84 -2.21
CA SER A 6 9.58 40.93 -1.07
C SER A 6 8.27 40.53 -0.37
N TYR A 7 7.33 41.48 -0.19
CA TYR A 7 6.03 41.16 0.39
C TYR A 7 5.18 40.28 -0.52
N LEU A 8 5.22 40.52 -1.83
CA LEU A 8 4.55 39.66 -2.83
C LEU A 8 5.16 38.25 -2.87
N LEU A 9 6.48 38.13 -2.80
CA LEU A 9 7.17 36.84 -2.74
C LEU A 9 6.82 36.07 -1.45
N PHE A 10 6.76 36.77 -0.31
CA PHE A 10 6.36 36.17 0.96
C PHE A 10 4.88 35.70 0.91
N LEU A 11 3.98 36.52 0.36
CA LEU A 11 2.58 36.15 0.18
C LEU A 11 2.38 34.97 -0.79
N PHE A 12 3.22 34.88 -1.82
CA PHE A 12 3.22 33.76 -2.76
C PHE A 12 3.74 32.47 -2.10
N LEU A 13 4.79 32.57 -1.27
CA LEU A 13 5.34 31.43 -0.52
C LEU A 13 4.36 30.91 0.55
N THR A 14 3.60 31.79 1.22
CA THR A 14 2.57 31.34 2.19
C THR A 14 1.37 30.70 1.49
N PHE A 15 1.03 31.13 0.27
CA PHE A 15 -0.04 30.53 -0.53
C PHE A 15 0.32 29.11 -1.01
N ILE A 16 1.59 28.87 -1.39
CA ILE A 16 2.08 27.55 -1.79
C ILE A 16 2.04 26.55 -0.61
N SER A 17 2.41 26.99 0.60
CA SER A 17 2.34 26.11 1.77
C SER A 17 0.91 25.73 2.16
N ALA A 18 -0.08 26.56 1.83
CA ALA A 18 -1.50 26.29 2.12
C ALA A 18 -2.12 25.28 1.14
N THR A 19 -1.57 25.14 -0.07
CA THR A 19 -2.04 24.16 -1.08
C THR A 19 -1.27 22.84 -1.06
N ALA A 20 -0.25 22.71 -0.20
CA ALA A 20 0.40 21.44 0.12
C ALA A 20 -0.54 20.58 0.99
N GLN A 21 -1.71 20.22 0.46
CA GLN A 21 -2.57 19.23 1.07
C GLN A 21 -1.89 17.87 0.95
N GLN A 22 -1.31 17.42 2.05
CA GLN A 22 -0.99 16.01 2.26
C GLN A 22 -2.32 15.27 2.08
N HIS A 23 -2.47 14.52 0.98
CA HIS A 23 -3.64 13.68 0.78
C HIS A 23 -3.81 12.84 2.05
N GLY A 24 -4.93 13.04 2.75
CA GLY A 24 -5.23 12.27 3.96
C GLY A 24 -5.23 10.78 3.63
N THR A 25 -5.06 9.94 4.65
CA THR A 25 -5.24 8.49 4.49
C THR A 25 -6.57 8.23 3.78
N LEU A 26 -6.53 7.55 2.62
CA LEU A 26 -7.74 7.16 1.91
C LEU A 26 -8.63 6.33 2.83
N PRO A 27 -9.95 6.57 2.88
CA PRO A 27 -10.85 5.73 3.65
C PRO A 27 -10.85 4.30 3.08
N HIS A 28 -11.14 3.31 3.93
CA HIS A 28 -11.26 1.92 3.49
C HIS A 28 -12.60 1.62 2.80
N GLN A 29 -13.53 2.58 2.79
CA GLN A 29 -14.86 2.41 2.22
C GLN A 29 -15.08 3.37 1.07
N LEU A 30 -15.87 2.91 0.10
CA LEU A 30 -16.38 3.74 -0.98
C LEU A 30 -17.35 4.78 -0.43
N THR A 31 -17.12 6.04 -0.80
CA THR A 31 -18.10 7.11 -0.63
C THR A 31 -19.37 6.83 -1.45
N PRO A 32 -20.52 7.44 -1.09
CA PRO A 32 -21.74 7.32 -1.90
C PRO A 32 -21.54 7.71 -3.37
N GLN A 33 -20.69 8.71 -3.63
CA GLN A 33 -20.34 9.19 -4.96
C GLN A 33 -19.48 8.17 -5.72
N GLU A 34 -18.43 7.61 -5.10
CA GLU A 34 -17.63 6.56 -5.75
C GLU A 34 -18.47 5.31 -6.04
N ARG A 35 -19.40 4.97 -5.14
CA ARG A 35 -20.33 3.85 -5.34
C ARG A 35 -21.23 4.07 -6.56
N SER A 36 -21.71 5.28 -6.81
CA SER A 36 -22.54 5.56 -8.00
C SER A 36 -21.74 5.50 -9.31
N LEU A 37 -20.43 5.76 -9.26
CA LEU A 37 -19.52 5.66 -10.41
C LEU A 37 -19.02 4.23 -10.69
N MET A 38 -19.19 3.30 -9.74
CA MET A 38 -18.68 1.93 -9.85
C MET A 38 -19.11 1.19 -11.13
N PRO A 39 -20.37 1.26 -11.61
CA PRO A 39 -20.76 0.60 -12.84
C PRO A 39 -19.96 1.09 -14.06
N GLN A 40 -19.78 2.41 -14.18
CA GLN A 40 -19.01 3.02 -15.26
C GLN A 40 -17.52 2.65 -15.17
N TYR A 41 -16.96 2.64 -13.96
CA TYR A 41 -15.58 2.22 -13.72
C TYR A 41 -15.34 0.76 -14.16
N LEU A 42 -16.23 -0.16 -13.77
CA LEU A 42 -16.11 -1.58 -14.13
C LEU A 42 -16.23 -1.81 -15.64
N GLU A 43 -17.09 -1.05 -16.33
CA GLU A 43 -17.17 -1.07 -17.79
C GLU A 43 -15.87 -0.59 -18.44
N GLN A 44 -15.30 0.51 -17.95
CA GLN A 44 -14.01 1.01 -18.42
C GLN A 44 -12.87 0.00 -18.20
N VAL A 45 -12.82 -0.67 -17.05
CA VAL A 45 -11.80 -1.69 -16.74
C VAL A 45 -11.97 -2.95 -17.60
N ARG A 46 -13.21 -3.31 -17.96
CA ARG A 46 -13.47 -4.43 -18.87
C ARG A 46 -13.01 -4.12 -20.30
N ASN A 47 -13.23 -2.88 -20.73
CA ASN A 47 -12.94 -2.43 -22.09
C ASN A 47 -11.49 -1.94 -22.26
N SER A 48 -10.78 -1.67 -21.16
CA SER A 48 -9.36 -1.33 -21.21
C SER A 48 -8.55 -2.59 -21.54
N GLY A 49 -7.94 -2.61 -22.73
CA GLY A 49 -7.06 -3.71 -23.17
C GLY A 49 -5.80 -3.89 -22.33
N ASN A 50 -5.60 -3.06 -21.29
CA ASN A 50 -4.47 -3.10 -20.36
C ASN A 50 -4.74 -4.03 -19.17
N ARG A 51 -5.14 -5.27 -19.45
CA ARG A 51 -5.17 -6.32 -18.42
C ARG A 51 -3.77 -6.93 -18.32
N SER A 52 -2.97 -6.44 -17.38
CA SER A 52 -1.72 -7.09 -17.02
C SER A 52 -2.03 -8.29 -16.11
N GLY A 53 -1.55 -9.49 -16.46
CA GLY A 53 -1.72 -10.69 -15.64
C GLY A 53 -1.97 -11.97 -16.43
N ILE A 54 -1.94 -13.10 -15.74
CA ILE A 54 -2.27 -14.41 -16.30
C ILE A 54 -3.81 -14.48 -16.43
N THR A 55 -4.31 -14.57 -17.67
CA THR A 55 -5.76 -14.66 -17.95
C THR A 55 -6.25 -16.10 -18.05
N THR A 56 -5.35 -17.07 -18.05
CA THR A 56 -5.67 -18.49 -18.06
C THR A 56 -5.71 -19.00 -16.62
N PRO A 57 -6.87 -19.45 -16.11
CA PRO A 57 -6.95 -19.99 -14.76
C PRO A 57 -6.12 -21.29 -14.63
N PRO A 58 -5.71 -21.68 -13.42
CA PRO A 58 -5.09 -22.98 -13.18
C PRO A 58 -5.99 -24.13 -13.68
N ALA A 59 -5.38 -25.20 -14.20
CA ALA A 59 -6.11 -26.35 -14.74
C ALA A 59 -6.72 -27.25 -13.64
N SER A 60 -6.17 -27.18 -12.43
CA SER A 60 -6.65 -27.88 -11.25
C SER A 60 -7.65 -27.03 -10.45
N PRO A 61 -8.51 -27.64 -9.61
CA PRO A 61 -9.31 -26.90 -8.65
C PRO A 61 -8.44 -25.98 -7.80
N VAL A 62 -8.92 -24.76 -7.51
CA VAL A 62 -8.23 -23.79 -6.67
C VAL A 62 -9.07 -23.52 -5.43
N ARG A 63 -8.44 -23.55 -4.26
CA ARG A 63 -9.03 -23.07 -3.01
C ARG A 63 -8.22 -21.90 -2.44
N THR A 64 -8.89 -20.98 -1.75
CA THR A 64 -8.22 -20.00 -0.90
C THR A 64 -7.89 -20.63 0.44
N ALA A 65 -6.80 -20.20 1.07
CA ALA A 65 -6.55 -20.55 2.47
C ALA A 65 -7.54 -19.82 3.38
N ALA A 66 -7.97 -20.48 4.45
CA ALA A 66 -8.61 -19.84 5.58
C ALA A 66 -7.58 -19.04 6.39
N GLU A 67 -8.02 -17.99 7.09
CA GLU A 67 -7.10 -17.10 7.84
C GLU A 67 -6.37 -17.77 9.01
N TRP A 68 -6.81 -18.95 9.44
CA TRP A 68 -6.20 -19.74 10.52
C TRP A 68 -5.24 -20.82 10.02
N GLU A 69 -5.14 -21.00 8.70
CA GLU A 69 -4.11 -21.86 8.11
C GLU A 69 -2.74 -21.19 8.21
N GLU A 70 -1.68 -21.99 8.17
CA GLU A 70 -0.30 -21.50 8.26
C GLU A 70 0.03 -20.56 7.09
N ALA A 71 0.64 -19.41 7.40
CA ALA A 71 0.98 -18.39 6.42
C ALA A 71 2.50 -18.27 6.29
N ASP A 72 3.03 -18.56 5.10
CA ASP A 72 4.46 -18.41 4.80
C ASP A 72 4.90 -16.93 4.72
N ALA A 73 3.95 -16.03 4.45
CA ALA A 73 4.25 -14.62 4.25
C ALA A 73 3.10 -13.68 4.61
N LEU A 74 3.48 -12.47 5.04
CA LEU A 74 2.59 -11.33 5.23
C LEU A 74 3.01 -10.18 4.30
N CYS A 75 2.04 -9.51 3.69
CA CYS A 75 2.27 -8.39 2.79
C CYS A 75 1.68 -7.10 3.38
N ILE A 76 2.45 -6.01 3.38
CA ILE A 76 2.01 -4.67 3.83
C ILE A 76 2.50 -3.57 2.89
N THR A 77 1.76 -2.46 2.84
CA THR A 77 2.22 -1.23 2.17
C THR A 77 2.70 -0.23 3.20
N TRP A 78 3.90 0.32 3.03
CA TRP A 78 4.47 1.30 3.95
C TRP A 78 4.02 2.72 3.60
N THR A 79 2.92 3.17 4.19
CA THR A 79 2.40 4.53 3.99
C THR A 79 1.82 5.13 5.28
N SER A 80 0.51 5.10 5.50
CA SER A 80 -0.13 5.61 6.72
C SER A 80 0.05 4.66 7.91
N TYR A 81 -0.13 5.21 9.13
CA TYR A 81 -0.08 4.44 10.38
C TYR A 81 1.24 3.69 10.62
N THR A 82 2.39 4.24 10.21
CA THR A 82 3.70 3.59 10.29
C THR A 82 4.08 3.08 11.69
N GLN A 83 3.57 3.71 12.75
CA GLN A 83 3.75 3.21 14.12
C GLN A 83 3.10 1.84 14.33
N ILE A 84 1.88 1.65 13.84
CA ILE A 84 1.17 0.36 13.89
C ILE A 84 1.87 -0.63 12.96
N LEU A 85 2.21 -0.21 11.74
CA LEU A 85 2.91 -1.09 10.79
C LEU A 85 4.23 -1.61 11.34
N ARG A 86 5.00 -0.78 12.05
CA ARG A 86 6.21 -1.24 12.72
C ARG A 86 5.94 -2.35 13.71
N GLU A 87 4.90 -2.24 14.53
CA GLU A 87 4.57 -3.28 15.50
C GLU A 87 4.03 -4.55 14.82
N ILE A 88 3.28 -4.42 13.72
CA ILE A 88 2.91 -5.57 12.87
C ILE A 88 4.17 -6.27 12.36
N VAL A 89 5.12 -5.53 11.77
CA VAL A 89 6.39 -6.08 11.28
C VAL A 89 7.16 -6.75 12.41
N ARG A 90 7.21 -6.14 13.61
CA ARG A 90 7.93 -6.67 14.78
C ARG A 90 7.50 -8.10 15.12
N TYR A 91 6.20 -8.36 15.13
CA TYR A 91 5.69 -9.67 15.52
C TYR A 91 5.59 -10.63 14.32
N ALA A 92 5.17 -10.14 13.16
CA ALA A 92 5.01 -11.00 11.98
C ALA A 92 6.33 -11.61 11.49
N LYS A 93 7.45 -10.88 11.63
CA LYS A 93 8.76 -11.32 11.17
C LYS A 93 9.31 -12.54 11.92
N GLU A 94 8.78 -12.83 13.10
CA GLU A 94 9.17 -14.00 13.90
C GLU A 94 8.46 -15.27 13.45
N GLU A 95 7.36 -15.13 12.69
CA GLU A 95 6.51 -16.24 12.24
C GLU A 95 6.60 -16.48 10.73
N CYS A 96 6.78 -15.44 9.92
CA CYS A 96 6.72 -15.53 8.47
C CYS A 96 7.55 -14.46 7.75
N THR A 97 7.66 -14.56 6.43
CA THR A 97 8.33 -13.53 5.61
C THR A 97 7.44 -12.30 5.46
N VAL A 98 7.94 -11.12 5.83
CA VAL A 98 7.21 -9.86 5.71
C VAL A 98 7.64 -9.11 4.45
N TYR A 99 6.76 -9.04 3.46
CA TYR A 99 6.92 -8.22 2.27
C TYR A 99 6.42 -6.81 2.52
N ILE A 100 7.31 -5.82 2.37
CA ILE A 100 7.01 -4.41 2.59
C ILE A 100 7.09 -3.64 1.27
N ILE A 101 5.92 -3.29 0.74
CA ILE A 101 5.79 -2.45 -0.45
C ILE A 101 6.05 -1.00 -0.04
N CYS A 102 7.05 -0.35 -0.62
CA CYS A 102 7.43 1.01 -0.23
C CYS A 102 8.11 1.79 -1.37
N SER A 103 8.11 3.12 -1.28
CA SER A 103 8.81 3.96 -2.28
C SER A 103 10.32 4.05 -2.04
N ASN A 104 10.78 3.88 -0.79
CA ASN A 104 12.18 3.97 -0.41
C ASN A 104 12.51 2.98 0.73
N PRO A 105 13.09 1.82 0.41
CA PRO A 105 13.47 0.81 1.41
C PRO A 105 14.37 1.34 2.53
N ALA A 106 15.34 2.21 2.22
CA ALA A 106 16.28 2.73 3.20
C ALA A 106 15.61 3.57 4.29
N THR A 107 14.57 4.34 3.92
CA THR A 107 13.76 5.11 4.87
C THR A 107 12.98 4.19 5.80
N VAL A 108 12.39 3.11 5.25
CA VAL A 108 11.65 2.13 6.06
C VAL A 108 12.58 1.39 7.01
N GLN A 109 13.72 0.89 6.51
CA GLN A 109 14.72 0.20 7.33
C GLN A 109 15.21 1.08 8.49
N SER A 110 15.49 2.36 8.22
CA SER A 110 15.91 3.31 9.25
C SER A 110 14.82 3.51 10.31
N TYR A 111 13.55 3.61 9.89
CA TYR A 111 12.41 3.77 10.80
C TYR A 111 12.19 2.53 11.68
N LEU A 112 12.24 1.34 11.08
CA LEU A 112 12.14 0.06 11.80
C LEU A 112 13.25 -0.07 12.84
N THR A 113 14.49 0.16 12.43
CA THR A 113 15.68 0.06 13.29
C THR A 113 15.62 1.08 14.44
N ALA A 114 15.23 2.32 14.17
CA ALA A 114 15.07 3.35 15.20
C ALA A 114 13.97 2.98 16.22
N GLY A 115 12.98 2.21 15.79
CA GLY A 115 11.96 1.64 16.68
C GLY A 115 12.34 0.29 17.29
N GLY A 116 13.58 -0.17 17.16
CA GLY A 116 14.05 -1.43 17.75
C GLY A 116 13.54 -2.69 17.05
N VAL A 117 13.18 -2.61 15.76
CA VAL A 117 12.91 -3.79 14.92
C VAL A 117 14.15 -4.07 14.09
N THR A 118 14.79 -5.23 14.32
CA THR A 118 15.94 -5.66 13.53
C THR A 118 15.48 -6.07 12.14
N VAL A 119 16.15 -5.53 11.11
CA VAL A 119 15.93 -5.91 9.72
C VAL A 119 16.90 -7.03 9.36
N ASP A 120 16.35 -8.22 9.10
CA ASP A 120 17.08 -9.43 8.73
C ASP A 120 16.42 -10.12 7.52
N ALA A 121 16.74 -11.39 7.26
CA ALA A 121 16.27 -12.14 6.09
C ALA A 121 14.74 -12.38 6.05
N SER A 122 14.04 -12.21 7.18
CA SER A 122 12.57 -12.32 7.24
C SER A 122 11.84 -11.11 6.64
N ILE A 123 12.54 -10.01 6.37
CA ILE A 123 11.95 -8.78 5.80
C ILE A 123 12.41 -8.59 4.37
N VAL A 124 11.45 -8.47 3.44
CA VAL A 124 11.72 -8.23 2.02
C VAL A 124 11.08 -6.91 1.61
N PHE A 125 11.88 -5.98 1.09
CA PHE A 125 11.38 -4.71 0.54
C PHE A 125 11.05 -4.85 -0.94
N ILE A 126 9.87 -4.36 -1.33
CA ILE A 126 9.45 -4.29 -2.73
C ILE A 126 9.21 -2.83 -3.09
N THR A 127 9.97 -2.31 -4.06
CA THR A 127 9.73 -0.97 -4.60
C THR A 127 8.68 -1.03 -5.70
N ALA A 128 7.44 -0.69 -5.36
CA ALA A 128 6.31 -0.72 -6.29
C ALA A 128 5.35 0.46 -6.03
N PRO A 129 4.57 0.90 -7.03
CA PRO A 129 3.57 1.94 -6.85
C PRO A 129 2.41 1.45 -5.96
N TYR A 130 1.93 2.34 -5.10
CA TYR A 130 0.75 2.15 -4.25
C TYR A 130 0.06 3.51 -4.04
N ASN A 131 -1.22 3.48 -3.68
CA ASN A 131 -1.98 4.69 -3.40
C ASN A 131 -2.63 4.70 -2.00
N SER A 132 -2.69 3.56 -1.31
CA SER A 132 -3.35 3.43 -0.01
C SER A 132 -2.69 2.36 0.87
N ILE A 133 -3.04 2.38 2.15
CA ILE A 133 -2.57 1.41 3.15
C ILE A 133 -3.33 0.06 3.11
N TRP A 134 -4.45 0.00 2.40
CA TRP A 134 -5.41 -1.12 2.46
C TRP A 134 -4.96 -2.33 1.63
N MET A 135 -3.79 -2.90 1.96
CA MET A 135 -3.23 -4.07 1.28
C MET A 135 -4.19 -5.26 1.23
N ARG A 136 -5.08 -5.39 2.22
CA ARG A 136 -6.13 -6.42 2.23
C ARG A 136 -7.07 -6.30 1.03
N ASP A 137 -7.34 -5.10 0.53
CA ASP A 137 -8.38 -4.88 -0.48
C ASP A 137 -7.86 -5.02 -1.92
N TYR A 138 -6.59 -4.69 -2.16
CA TYR A 138 -5.98 -4.70 -3.51
C TYR A 138 -4.76 -5.62 -3.65
N GLY A 139 -4.32 -6.21 -2.55
CA GLY A 139 -3.14 -7.07 -2.51
C GLY A 139 -3.37 -8.45 -3.11
N PRO A 140 -2.34 -9.29 -3.11
CA PRO A 140 -2.44 -10.66 -3.59
C PRO A 140 -3.31 -11.51 -2.66
N GLU A 141 -4.11 -12.39 -3.25
CA GLU A 141 -4.85 -13.44 -2.56
C GLU A 141 -4.17 -14.79 -2.81
N ALA A 142 -3.99 -15.59 -1.76
CA ALA A 142 -3.36 -16.89 -1.86
C ALA A 142 -4.34 -17.93 -2.44
N GLY A 143 -3.89 -18.67 -3.45
CA GLY A 143 -4.67 -19.74 -4.09
C GLY A 143 -3.84 -21.03 -4.19
N TYR A 144 -4.42 -22.14 -3.75
CA TYR A 144 -3.78 -23.45 -3.65
C TYR A 144 -4.50 -24.45 -4.53
N THR A 145 -3.75 -25.36 -5.16
CA THR A 145 -4.29 -26.38 -6.05
C THR A 145 -4.47 -27.75 -5.41
N ASN A 146 -3.92 -27.94 -4.20
CA ASN A 146 -3.93 -29.21 -3.47
C ASN A 146 -4.47 -28.97 -2.05
N ASP A 147 -4.99 -30.03 -1.45
CA ASP A 147 -5.27 -30.05 -0.01
C ASP A 147 -3.93 -30.20 0.72
N VAL A 148 -3.46 -29.10 1.32
CA VAL A 148 -2.48 -29.16 2.43
C VAL A 148 -3.16 -29.63 3.70
#